data_AF-A0A7V6IQY6-F1
#
_entry.id   AF-A0A7V6IQY6-F1
#
_cell.length_a   1.000
_cell.length_b   1.000
_cell.length_c   1.000
_cell.angle_alpha   90.00
_cell.angle_beta   90.00
_cell.angle_gamma   90.00
#
_symmetry.space_group_name_H-M   'P 1'
#
loop_
_entity.id
_entity.type
_entity.pdbx_description
1 polymer ?
#
loop_
_entity_poly.entity_id
_entity_poly.type
_entity_poly.pdbx_seq_one_letter_code
_entity_poly.pdbx_strand_id
1 'polypeptide(L)' 'MVDAFRMATYNPAEAIGMTNDIGSVSPGRYANLLVFDYEQNGEIDLQDIIFKGKKV' A
#
# COMPACT_ATOMS: atom_id res chain seq x y z
N MET A 1 2.50 12.38 7.48
CA MET A 1 2.79 11.15 6.72
C MET A 1 1.56 10.25 6.59
N VAL A 2 0.84 9.97 7.68
CA VAL A 2 -0.37 9.13 7.67
C VAL A 2 -1.40 9.58 6.63
N ASP A 3 -1.65 10.89 6.51
CA ASP A 3 -2.62 11.42 5.55
C ASP A 3 -2.21 11.18 4.09
N ALA A 4 -0.91 11.27 3.78
CA ALA A 4 -0.40 11.03 2.44
C ALA A 4 -0.61 9.57 2.00
N PHE A 5 -0.30 8.61 2.88
CA PHE A 5 -0.56 7.20 2.61
C PHE A 5 -2.06 6.94 2.45
N ARG A 6 -2.90 7.56 3.29
CA ARG A 6 -4.35 7.38 3.22
C ARG A 6 -4.94 7.93 1.91
N MET A 7 -4.44 9.07 1.44
CA MET A 7 -4.80 9.65 0.14
C MET A 7 -4.39 8.76 -1.03
N ALA A 8 -3.26 8.05 -0.95
CA ALA A 8 -2.77 7.18 -2.02
C ALA A 8 -3.32 5.74 -1.97
N THR A 9 -3.98 5.32 -0.88
CA THR A 9 -4.37 3.92 -0.66
C THR A 9 -5.87 3.77 -0.35
N TYR A 10 -6.29 4.09 0.87
CA TYR A 10 -7.65 3.85 1.35
C TYR A 10 -8.69 4.73 0.66
N ASN A 11 -8.44 6.03 0.54
CA ASN A 11 -9.40 6.98 -0.01
C ASN A 11 -9.81 6.65 -1.47
N PRO A 12 -8.87 6.37 -2.41
CA PRO A 12 -9.26 5.97 -3.76
C PRO A 12 -9.96 4.61 -3.78
N ALA A 13 -9.56 3.65 -2.93
CA ALA A 13 -10.26 2.36 -2.82
C ALA A 13 -11.71 2.52 -2.32
N GLU A 14 -11.95 3.45 -1.38
CA GLU A 14 -13.28 3.82 -0.91
C GLU A 14 -14.11 4.49 -2.01
N ALA A 15 -13.52 5.45 -2.73
CA ALA A 15 -14.18 6.16 -3.82
C ALA A 15 -14.69 5.24 -4.94
N ILE A 16 -14.04 4.10 -5.17
CA ILE A 16 -14.42 3.11 -6.18
C ILE A 16 -15.09 1.85 -5.60
N GLY A 17 -15.39 1.82 -4.31
CA GLY A 17 -16.10 0.70 -3.66
C GLY A 17 -15.29 -0.59 -3.52
N MET A 18 -13.95 -0.52 -3.51
CA MET A 18 -13.05 -1.68 -3.46
C MET A 18 -12.33 -1.85 -2.11
N THR A 19 -12.84 -1.25 -1.03
CA THR A 19 -12.24 -1.36 0.31
C THR A 19 -12.24 -2.78 0.87
N ASN A 20 -13.06 -3.69 0.34
CA ASN A 20 -13.00 -5.11 0.71
C ASN A 20 -11.82 -5.86 0.07
N ASP A 21 -11.22 -5.32 -1.00
CA ASP A 21 -10.20 -6.00 -1.80
C ASP A 21 -8.83 -5.34 -1.72
N ILE A 22 -8.77 -3.99 -1.66
CA ILE A 22 -7.53 -3.19 -1.71
C ILE A 22 -7.58 -1.98 -0.76
N GLY A 23 -6.51 -1.16 -0.77
CA GLY A 23 -6.45 0.13 -0.06
C GLY A 23 -6.06 0.07 1.42
N SER A 24 -5.86 -1.12 1.99
CA SER A 24 -5.20 -1.31 3.29
C SER A 24 -4.67 -2.73 3.43
N VAL A 25 -3.86 -2.97 4.45
CA VAL A 25 -3.33 -4.31 4.77
C VAL A 25 -4.27 -4.97 5.78
N SER A 26 -4.96 -6.03 5.36
CA SER A 26 -5.85 -6.82 6.22
C SER A 26 -6.06 -8.22 5.65
N PRO A 27 -6.35 -9.24 6.48
CA PRO A 27 -6.67 -10.58 6.00
C PRO A 27 -7.82 -10.58 4.98
N GLY A 28 -7.73 -11.44 3.95
CA GLY A 28 -8.74 -11.59 2.91
C GLY A 28 -8.61 -10.63 1.71
N ARG A 29 -7.75 -9.61 1.79
CA ARG A 29 -7.49 -8.65 0.71
C ARG A 29 -6.41 -9.13 -0.26
N TYR A 30 -6.34 -8.54 -1.45
CA TYR A 30 -5.24 -8.79 -2.36
C TYR A 30 -3.92 -8.34 -1.73
N ALA A 31 -2.91 -9.22 -1.78
CA ALA A 31 -1.55 -8.92 -1.38
C ALA A 31 -0.85 -8.03 -2.43
N ASN A 32 -1.36 -6.81 -2.56
CA ASN A 32 -0.76 -5.70 -3.31
C ASN A 32 0.00 -4.85 -2.30
N LEU A 33 1.31 -5.04 -2.20
CA LEU A 33 2.15 -4.45 -1.16
C LEU A 33 3.34 -3.74 -1.80
N LEU A 34 3.77 -2.67 -1.15
CA LEU A 34 5.02 -1.98 -1.43
C LEU A 34 5.91 -2.17 -0.21
N VAL A 35 7.15 -2.59 -0.43
CA VAL A 35 8.16 -2.74 0.62
C VAL A 35 9.11 -1.57 0.50
N PHE A 36 9.27 -0.82 1.58
CA PHE A 36 10.15 0.33 1.63
C PHE A 36 11.14 0.16 2.76
N ASP A 37 12.35 0.68 2.55
CA ASP A 37 13.26 0.99 3.64
C ASP A 37 13.03 2.44 4.07
N TYR A 38 12.98 2.63 5.38
CA TYR A 38 12.89 3.95 5.99
C TYR A 38 14.25 4.34 6.52
N GLU A 39 14.88 5.29 5.85
CA GLU A 39 16.18 5.80 6.26
C GLU A 39 16.03 6.89 7.33
N GLN A 40 17.03 6.98 8.20
CA GLN A 40 17.04 7.95 9.32
C GLN A 40 17.02 9.42 8.84
N ASN A 41 17.36 9.66 7.57
CA ASN A 41 17.33 10.97 6.91
C ASN A 41 15.92 11.35 6.39
N GLY A 42 14.92 10.46 6.51
CA GLY A 42 13.55 10.67 6.03
C GLY A 42 13.32 10.28 4.56
N GLU A 43 14.31 9.68 3.91
CA GLU A 43 14.18 9.10 2.58
C GLU A 43 13.41 7.77 2.64
N ILE A 44 12.60 7.53 1.60
CA ILE A 44 11.79 6.32 1.46
C ILE A 44 12.22 5.66 0.16
N ASP A 45 12.95 4.56 0.28
CA ASP A 45 13.43 3.80 -0.86
C ASP A 45 12.55 2.58 -1.09
N LEU A 46 11.98 2.49 -2.29
CA LEU A 46 11.20 1.34 -2.72
C LEU A 46 12.15 0.17 -2.99
N GLN A 47 12.01 -0.88 -2.17
CA GLN A 47 12.81 -2.10 -2.29
C GLN A 47 12.13 -3.14 -3.16
N ASP A 48 10.81 -3.28 -3.02
CA ASP A 48 10.06 -4.33 -3.68
C ASP A 48 8.59 -3.98 -3.90
N ILE A 49 8.03 -4.58 -4.94
CA ILE A 49 6.59 -4.54 -5.25
C ILE A 49 6.08 -5.97 -5.26
N ILE A 50 4.99 -6.20 -4.52
CA ILE A 50 4.27 -7.47 -4.52
C ILE A 50 2.89 -7.19 -5.11
N PHE A 51 2.54 -7.87 -6.20
CA PHE A 51 1.22 -7.78 -6.83
C PHE A 51 0.52 -9.13 -6.75
N LYS A 52 -0.63 -9.17 -6.06
CA LYS A 52 -1.42 -10.39 -5.80
C LYS A 52 -0.56 -11.55 -5.27
N GLY A 53 0.37 -11.25 -4.35
CA GLY A 53 1.24 -12.23 -3.70
C GLY A 53 2.46 -12.65 -4.53
N LYS A 54 2.73 -12.02 -5.67
CA LYS A 54 3.93 -12.27 -6.49
C LYS A 54 4.79 -11.02 -6.56
N LYS A 55 6.10 -11.16 -6.34
CA LYS A 55 7.08 -10.10 -6.58
C LYS A 55 7.14 -9.77 -8.08
N VAL A 56 7.16 -8.48 -8.43
CA VAL A 56 7.20 -7.97 -9.82
C VAL A 56 8.37 -7.03 -10.04
#